data_AF-A0A0A2WNI5-F1
#
_entry.id   AF-A0A0A2WNI5-F1
#
_cell.length_a   1.000
_cell.length_b   1.000
_cell.length_c   1.000
_cell.angle_alpha   90.00
_cell.angle_beta   90.00
_cell.angle_gamma   90.00
#
_symmetry.space_group_name_H-M   'P 1'
#
loop_
_entity.id
_entity.type
_entity.pdbx_description
1 polymer ?
#
loop_
_entity_poly.entity_id
_entity_poly.type
_entity_poly.pdbx_seq_one_letter_code
_entity_poly.pdbx_strand_id
1 'polypeptide(L)'
;MVLGVVLIAAAFAIATAWRHPRVAPVSVAPAPVAPAKVSDAAFETPAQPQQRMVVAFKLPTDITRGHYLGERWVSPPKFAFAQAGREYTAQAKLQQVGDDGTRTDLSGDWSTSDPNMIAISHDAAGQVTLVVREPGEAQLTASAGGQRKVLKVRATRTDDAMEVAFVQ
;
A
#
# COMPACT_ATOMS: atom_id res chain seq x y z
N MET A 1 -16.17 24.62 -37.78
CA MET A 1 -16.42 25.91 -37.10
C MET A 1 -16.95 25.58 -35.72
N VAL A 2 -16.33 25.87 -34.57
CA VAL A 2 -15.43 26.97 -34.19
C VAL A 2 -14.36 26.43 -33.23
N LEU A 3 -13.17 27.01 -33.37
CA LEU A 3 -11.91 26.82 -32.65
C LEU A 3 -11.98 27.42 -31.24
N GLY A 4 -11.29 26.87 -30.24
CA GLY A 4 -11.22 27.47 -28.90
C GLY A 4 -10.02 26.99 -28.07
N VAL A 5 -8.83 27.41 -28.47
CA VAL A 5 -7.59 27.32 -27.67
C VAL A 5 -7.49 28.57 -26.80
N VAL A 6 -7.30 28.42 -25.50
CA VAL A 6 -6.81 29.52 -24.64
C VAL A 6 -5.68 29.00 -23.76
N LEU A 7 -4.47 29.40 -24.14
CA LEU A 7 -3.23 29.31 -23.38
C LEU A 7 -3.16 30.53 -22.45
N ILE A 8 -3.04 30.33 -21.14
CA ILE A 8 -2.66 31.40 -20.21
C ILE A 8 -1.33 31.00 -19.57
N ALA A 9 -0.26 31.61 -20.10
CA ALA A 9 1.02 31.70 -19.44
C ALA A 9 0.98 32.88 -18.47
N ALA A 10 1.37 32.66 -17.21
CA ALA A 10 1.65 33.74 -16.27
C ALA A 10 3.04 33.50 -15.68
N ALA A 11 4.01 34.27 -16.18
CA ALA A 11 5.30 34.48 -15.57
C ALA A 11 5.18 35.67 -14.61
N PHE A 12 5.67 35.53 -13.38
CA PHE A 12 6.03 36.66 -12.53
C PHE A 12 7.35 36.40 -11.84
N ALA A 13 8.12 37.47 -11.73
CA ALA A 13 9.54 37.50 -11.51
C ALA A 13 9.90 38.43 -10.35
N ILE A 14 11.09 38.21 -9.80
CA ILE A 14 12.01 39.18 -9.15
C ILE A 14 11.73 39.58 -7.68
N ALA A 15 12.63 39.04 -6.84
CA ALA A 15 13.51 39.65 -5.83
C ALA A 15 12.99 40.71 -4.83
N THR A 16 13.40 40.55 -3.57
CA THR A 16 14.23 41.57 -2.88
C THR A 16 14.83 41.02 -1.58
N ALA A 17 16.15 41.09 -1.47
CA ALA A 17 16.92 40.74 -0.28
C ALA A 17 16.80 41.85 0.78
N TRP A 18 16.41 41.49 2.01
CA TRP A 18 16.41 42.40 3.15
C TRP A 18 17.72 42.22 3.94
N ARG A 19 18.56 43.25 3.93
CA ARG A 19 19.73 43.35 4.81
C ARG A 19 19.31 44.01 6.11
N HIS A 20 19.47 43.30 7.22
CA HIS A 20 19.30 43.86 8.55
C HIS A 20 20.57 44.61 9.02
N PRO A 21 20.42 45.64 9.88
CA PRO A 21 21.51 46.47 10.37
C PRO A 21 22.48 45.70 11.29
N ARG A 22 23.78 46.00 11.15
CA ARG A 22 24.85 45.59 12.08
C ARG A 22 24.70 46.35 13.40
N VAL A 23 24.47 45.61 14.48
CA VAL A 23 24.62 46.09 15.86
C VAL A 23 26.08 45.83 16.30
N ALA A 24 26.71 46.81 16.94
CA ALA A 24 28.08 46.75 17.44
C ALA A 24 28.24 45.71 18.58
N PRO A 25 29.43 45.09 18.75
CA PRO A 25 29.68 44.17 19.84
C PRO A 25 29.90 44.93 21.17
N VAL A 26 29.09 44.60 22.18
CA VAL A 26 29.34 44.96 23.57
C VAL A 26 30.36 43.97 24.13
N SER A 27 31.51 44.47 24.57
CA SER A 27 32.52 43.69 25.28
C SER A 27 32.04 43.45 26.71
N VAL A 28 31.51 42.24 26.98
CA VAL A 28 31.09 41.80 28.32
C VAL A 28 32.26 41.05 28.95
N ALA A 29 32.69 41.49 30.14
CA ALA A 29 33.70 40.81 30.94
C ALA A 29 33.27 39.36 31.27
N PRO A 30 34.19 38.38 31.29
CA PRO A 30 33.84 36.99 31.56
C PRO A 30 33.39 36.82 33.02
N ALA A 31 32.11 36.48 33.20
CA ALA A 31 31.60 35.95 34.45
C ALA A 31 32.18 34.53 34.69
N PRO A 32 32.42 34.13 35.95
CA PRO A 32 32.87 32.78 36.28
C PRO A 32 31.84 31.75 35.80
N VAL A 33 32.27 30.89 34.87
CA VAL A 33 31.47 29.83 34.27
C VAL A 33 31.23 28.76 35.32
N ALA A 34 30.05 28.73 35.92
CA ALA A 34 29.58 27.54 36.61
C ALA A 34 29.50 26.39 35.59
N PRO A 35 29.95 25.17 35.91
CA PRO A 35 29.88 24.06 34.97
C PRO A 35 28.42 23.81 34.59
N ALA A 36 28.08 24.09 33.33
CA ALA A 36 26.80 23.72 32.77
C ALA A 36 26.66 22.20 32.90
N LYS A 37 25.60 21.75 33.57
CA LYS A 37 25.18 20.35 33.51
C LYS A 37 24.95 20.05 32.04
N VAL A 38 25.84 19.25 31.45
CA VAL A 38 25.62 18.63 30.15
C VAL A 38 24.44 17.68 30.36
N SER A 39 23.24 18.16 30.06
CA SER A 39 22.11 17.28 29.87
C SER A 39 22.46 16.40 28.69
N ASP A 40 22.61 15.10 28.94
CA ASP A 40 22.70 14.07 27.91
C ASP A 40 21.44 14.19 27.02
N ALA A 41 21.55 14.98 25.97
CA ALA A 41 20.57 15.00 24.89
C ALA A 41 20.68 13.63 24.24
N ALA A 42 19.83 12.71 24.68
CA ALA A 42 19.67 11.40 24.07
C ALA A 42 19.43 11.63 22.58
N PHE A 43 20.36 11.13 21.76
CA PHE A 43 20.17 11.08 20.32
C PHE A 43 18.88 10.30 20.06
N GLU A 44 17.84 10.98 19.60
CA GLU A 44 16.61 10.33 19.16
C GLU A 44 16.99 9.31 18.09
N THR A 45 16.80 8.03 18.41
CA THR A 45 17.06 6.96 17.46
C THR A 45 16.15 7.18 16.26
N PRO A 46 16.68 7.28 15.03
CA PRO A 46 15.85 7.51 13.85
C PRO A 46 14.76 6.43 13.78
N ALA A 47 13.52 6.87 13.60
CA ALA A 47 12.36 5.98 13.50
C ALA A 47 12.63 4.92 12.42
N GLN A 48 12.55 3.65 12.80
CA GLN A 48 12.82 2.55 11.90
C GLN A 48 11.80 2.56 10.74
N PRO A 49 12.24 2.37 9.49
CA PRO A 49 11.35 2.39 8.32
C PRO A 49 10.18 1.41 8.50
N GLN A 50 8.95 1.89 8.30
CA GLN A 50 7.73 1.13 8.58
C GLN A 50 7.39 0.22 7.39
N GLN A 51 8.05 -0.93 7.34
CA GLN A 51 7.70 -1.98 6.39
C GLN A 51 6.24 -2.41 6.59
N ARG A 52 5.44 -2.34 5.52
CA ARG A 52 4.01 -2.71 5.57
C ARG A 52 3.73 -3.97 4.76
N MET A 53 2.97 -4.89 5.33
CA MET A 53 2.44 -6.05 4.61
C MET A 53 1.19 -5.65 3.82
N VAL A 54 1.13 -6.09 2.56
CA VAL A 54 -0.03 -5.95 1.67
C VAL A 54 -0.40 -7.29 1.07
N VAL A 55 -1.68 -7.44 0.71
CA VAL A 55 -2.12 -8.55 -0.14
C VAL A 55 -2.08 -8.07 -1.60
N ALA A 56 -1.41 -8.84 -2.45
CA ALA A 56 -1.38 -8.63 -3.88
C ALA A 56 -2.19 -9.71 -4.59
N PHE A 57 -3.00 -9.31 -5.56
CA PHE A 57 -3.80 -10.18 -6.40
C PHE A 57 -3.25 -10.20 -7.81
N LYS A 58 -3.27 -11.37 -8.45
CA LYS A 58 -2.92 -11.50 -9.87
C LYS A 58 -4.07 -10.98 -10.73
N LEU A 59 -3.77 -10.10 -11.67
CA LEU A 59 -4.76 -9.67 -12.67
C LEU A 59 -4.95 -10.79 -13.71
N PRO A 60 -6.19 -11.16 -14.06
CA PRO A 60 -6.46 -12.07 -15.16
C PRO A 60 -5.84 -11.56 -16.45
N THR A 61 -5.23 -12.43 -17.25
CA THR A 61 -4.62 -12.02 -18.53
C THR A 61 -5.67 -11.63 -19.56
N ASP A 62 -6.91 -12.12 -19.41
CA ASP A 62 -8.02 -11.82 -20.31
C ASP A 62 -8.42 -10.35 -20.32
N ILE A 63 -8.21 -9.64 -19.20
CA ILE A 63 -8.49 -8.20 -19.11
C ILE A 63 -7.31 -7.33 -19.53
N THR A 64 -6.11 -7.90 -19.72
CA THR A 64 -4.89 -7.18 -20.13
C THR A 64 -4.47 -7.48 -21.57
N ARG A 65 -5.38 -8.04 -22.39
CA ARG A 65 -5.12 -8.38 -23.80
C ARG A 65 -4.61 -7.15 -24.55
N GLY A 66 -3.41 -7.26 -25.13
CA GLY A 66 -2.78 -6.21 -25.96
C GLY A 66 -1.46 -5.66 -25.40
N HIS A 67 -1.17 -5.86 -24.11
CA HIS A 67 0.11 -5.46 -23.52
C HIS A 67 0.76 -6.66 -22.82
N TYR A 68 1.73 -7.30 -23.49
CA TYR A 68 2.55 -8.39 -22.95
C TYR A 68 3.48 -7.87 -21.84
N LEU A 69 2.92 -7.51 -20.69
CA LEU A 69 3.67 -7.07 -19.51
C LEU A 69 3.93 -8.21 -18.52
N GLY A 70 3.72 -9.46 -18.95
CA GLY A 70 3.84 -10.64 -18.10
C GLY A 70 2.77 -10.70 -17.02
N GLU A 71 3.06 -11.42 -15.94
CA GLU A 71 2.17 -11.53 -14.80
C GLU A 71 2.12 -10.22 -14.02
N ARG A 72 0.91 -9.67 -13.86
CA ARG A 72 0.72 -8.41 -13.14
C ARG A 72 0.07 -8.65 -11.79
N TRP A 73 0.76 -8.22 -10.74
CA TRP A 73 0.30 -8.26 -9.36
C TRP A 73 -0.10 -6.85 -8.90
N VAL A 74 -1.26 -6.72 -8.26
CA VAL A 74 -1.77 -5.41 -7.79
C VAL A 74 -2.33 -5.52 -6.37
N SER A 75 -2.23 -4.43 -5.60
CA SER A 75 -2.68 -4.37 -4.21
C SER A 75 -3.63 -3.18 -3.99
N PRO A 76 -4.77 -3.10 -4.69
CA PRO A 76 -5.71 -2.00 -4.48
C PRO A 76 -6.41 -2.14 -3.13
N PRO A 77 -6.93 -1.03 -2.54
CA PRO A 77 -7.75 -1.10 -1.33
C PRO A 77 -9.00 -1.98 -1.49
N LYS A 78 -9.55 -2.04 -2.71
CA LYS A 78 -10.64 -2.93 -3.12
C LYS A 78 -10.26 -3.63 -4.41
N PHE A 79 -10.24 -4.96 -4.41
CA PHE A 79 -10.06 -5.79 -5.59
C PHE A 79 -11.39 -6.48 -5.91
N ALA A 80 -12.01 -6.17 -7.04
CA ALA A 80 -13.35 -6.66 -7.36
C ALA A 80 -13.51 -7.01 -8.84
N PHE A 81 -14.05 -8.20 -9.11
CA PHE A 81 -14.25 -8.74 -10.46
C PHE A 81 -15.44 -9.69 -10.50
N ALA A 82 -15.99 -9.89 -11.69
CA ALA A 82 -16.96 -10.94 -12.00
C ALA A 82 -16.28 -12.04 -12.82
N GLN A 83 -16.61 -13.29 -12.53
CA GLN A 83 -16.19 -14.45 -13.33
C GLN A 83 -17.43 -15.25 -13.73
N ALA A 84 -17.51 -15.66 -14.99
CA ALA A 84 -18.59 -16.51 -15.46
C ALA A 84 -18.61 -17.86 -14.72
N GLY A 85 -19.81 -18.38 -14.45
CA GLY A 85 -20.04 -19.62 -13.72
C GLY A 85 -20.44 -19.40 -12.27
N ARG A 86 -20.36 -20.47 -11.48
CA ARG A 86 -20.87 -20.51 -10.09
C ARG A 86 -19.82 -20.19 -9.04
N GLU A 87 -18.56 -20.12 -9.43
CA GLU A 87 -17.41 -19.91 -8.55
C GLU A 87 -16.53 -18.80 -9.10
N TYR A 88 -15.76 -18.19 -8.21
CA TYR A 88 -14.76 -17.19 -8.55
C TYR A 88 -13.39 -17.65 -8.05
N THR A 89 -12.39 -17.58 -8.93
CA THR A 89 -11.02 -17.99 -8.59
C THR A 89 -10.07 -16.80 -8.70
N ALA A 90 -9.31 -16.55 -7.64
CA ALA A 90 -8.23 -15.56 -7.65
C ALA A 90 -6.93 -16.16 -7.13
N GLN A 91 -5.81 -15.67 -7.67
CA GLN A 91 -4.49 -15.89 -7.09
C GLN A 91 -4.08 -14.68 -6.27
N ALA A 92 -3.61 -14.93 -5.05
CA ALA A 92 -3.15 -13.90 -4.12
C ALA A 92 -1.80 -14.28 -3.51
N LYS A 93 -1.03 -13.28 -3.07
CA LYS A 93 0.20 -13.49 -2.29
C LYS A 93 0.42 -12.35 -1.31
N LEU A 94 1.25 -12.59 -0.30
CA LEU A 94 1.68 -11.56 0.62
C LEU A 94 2.91 -10.87 0.09
N GLN A 95 2.96 -9.54 0.20
CA GLN A 95 4.13 -8.75 -0.12
C GLN A 95 4.44 -7.79 1.02
N GLN A 96 5.72 -7.63 1.32
CA GLN A 96 6.23 -6.52 2.09
C GLN A 96 6.50 -5.35 1.15
N VAL A 97 6.05 -4.15 1.54
CA VAL A 97 6.36 -2.90 0.84
C VAL A 97 7.26 -2.07 1.75
N GLY A 98 8.48 -1.78 1.27
CA GLY A 98 9.40 -0.86 1.92
C GLY A 98 9.04 0.60 1.66
N ASP A 99 9.70 1.50 2.39
CA ASP A 99 9.49 2.95 2.26
C ASP A 99 9.95 3.50 0.89
N ASP A 100 10.86 2.79 0.23
CA ASP A 100 11.33 3.05 -1.13
C ASP A 100 10.37 2.52 -2.22
N GLY A 101 9.28 1.87 -1.83
CA GLY A 101 8.33 1.23 -2.73
C GLY A 101 8.76 -0.15 -3.22
N THR A 102 9.93 -0.65 -2.80
CA THR A 102 10.38 -2.00 -3.11
C THR A 102 9.40 -3.01 -2.54
N ARG A 103 9.11 -4.05 -3.34
CA ARG A 103 8.21 -5.13 -2.97
C ARG A 103 8.97 -6.44 -2.86
N THR A 104 8.76 -7.14 -1.76
CA THR A 104 9.34 -8.47 -1.52
C THR A 104 8.22 -9.44 -1.19
N ASP A 105 8.19 -10.58 -1.87
CA ASP A 105 7.19 -11.62 -1.60
C ASP A 105 7.45 -12.25 -0.23
N LEU A 106 6.37 -12.53 0.50
CA LEU A 106 6.40 -13.16 1.81
C LEU A 106 5.67 -14.51 1.77
N SER A 107 6.26 -15.51 2.41
CA SER A 107 5.53 -16.71 2.80
C SER A 107 4.74 -16.43 4.08
N GLY A 108 3.53 -16.96 4.18
CA GLY A 108 2.70 -16.76 5.36
C GLY A 108 1.49 -17.66 5.41
N ASP A 109 0.76 -17.55 6.51
CA ASP A 109 -0.43 -18.35 6.80
C ASP A 109 -1.69 -17.64 6.32
N TRP A 110 -2.63 -18.42 5.81
CA TRP A 110 -3.92 -17.94 5.32
C TRP A 110 -5.06 -18.72 5.99
N SER A 111 -6.12 -18.03 6.37
CA SER A 111 -7.32 -18.63 6.95
C SER A 111 -8.56 -17.83 6.59
N THR A 112 -9.73 -18.47 6.63
CA THR A 112 -11.03 -17.84 6.38
C THR A 112 -11.96 -18.06 7.57
N SER A 113 -12.87 -17.11 7.82
CA SER A 113 -13.95 -17.29 8.79
C SER A 113 -15.03 -18.26 8.31
N ASP A 114 -15.11 -18.51 7.00
CA ASP A 114 -16.06 -19.44 6.40
C ASP A 114 -15.36 -20.32 5.34
N PRO A 115 -14.94 -21.54 5.71
CA PRO A 115 -14.31 -22.50 4.79
C PRO A 115 -15.27 -23.13 3.76
N ASN A 116 -16.58 -23.06 4.00
CA ASN A 116 -17.57 -23.53 3.02
C ASN A 116 -17.73 -22.51 1.89
N MET A 117 -17.66 -21.22 2.23
CA MET A 117 -17.69 -20.12 1.27
C MET A 117 -16.37 -19.97 0.51
N ILE A 118 -15.21 -20.03 1.20
CA ILE A 118 -13.89 -19.77 0.62
C ILE A 118 -12.96 -20.96 0.85
N ALA A 119 -12.54 -21.61 -0.23
CA ALA A 119 -11.45 -22.59 -0.17
C ALA A 119 -10.11 -21.93 -0.47
N ILE A 120 -9.07 -22.34 0.27
CA ILE A 120 -7.72 -21.82 0.16
C ILE A 120 -6.79 -23.00 -0.15
N SER A 121 -5.97 -22.88 -1.19
CA SER A 121 -4.88 -23.81 -1.47
C SER A 121 -3.57 -23.06 -1.67
N HIS A 122 -2.47 -23.63 -1.17
CA HIS A 122 -1.14 -23.05 -1.24
C HIS A 122 -0.37 -23.65 -2.42
N ASP A 123 0.42 -22.83 -3.10
CA ASP A 123 1.42 -23.29 -4.05
C ASP A 123 2.83 -23.29 -3.45
N ALA A 124 3.80 -23.84 -4.19
CA ALA A 124 5.19 -23.94 -3.76
C ALA A 124 5.93 -22.58 -3.70
N ALA A 125 5.37 -21.53 -4.30
CA ALA A 125 5.96 -20.21 -4.41
C ALA A 125 5.42 -19.22 -3.36
N GLY A 126 4.61 -19.68 -2.41
CA GLY A 126 3.99 -18.83 -1.38
C GLY A 126 2.78 -18.02 -1.88
N GLN A 127 2.29 -18.32 -3.09
CA GLN A 127 1.01 -17.81 -3.57
C GLN A 127 -0.10 -18.76 -3.10
N VAL A 128 -1.30 -18.20 -2.99
CA VAL A 128 -2.51 -18.95 -2.67
C VAL A 128 -3.52 -18.81 -3.77
N THR A 129 -4.23 -19.90 -4.03
CA THR A 129 -5.45 -19.89 -4.83
C THR A 129 -6.65 -19.81 -3.90
N LEU A 130 -7.46 -18.79 -4.11
CA LEU A 130 -8.70 -18.54 -3.39
C LEU A 130 -9.86 -18.91 -4.31
N VAL A 131 -10.69 -19.85 -3.88
CA VAL A 131 -11.90 -20.25 -4.62
C VAL A 131 -13.11 -19.88 -3.78
N VAL A 132 -13.90 -18.92 -4.26
CA VAL A 132 -15.16 -18.51 -3.64
C VAL A 132 -16.29 -19.30 -4.28
N ARG A 133 -16.94 -20.15 -3.47
CA ARG A 133 -17.90 -21.17 -3.92
C ARG A 133 -19.34 -20.73 -3.76
N GLU A 134 -19.64 -19.98 -2.70
CA GLU A 134 -20.99 -19.56 -2.35
C GLU A 134 -21.08 -18.03 -2.19
N PRO A 135 -22.24 -17.43 -2.50
CA PRO A 135 -22.50 -16.04 -2.19
C PRO A 135 -22.55 -15.82 -0.67
N GLY A 136 -22.15 -14.64 -0.21
CA GLY A 136 -22.12 -14.30 1.21
C GLY A 136 -21.07 -13.27 1.58
N GLU A 137 -20.83 -13.13 2.87
CA GLU A 137 -19.72 -12.34 3.42
C GLU A 137 -18.83 -13.20 4.32
N ALA A 138 -17.51 -13.06 4.19
CA ALA A 138 -16.53 -13.74 5.04
C ALA A 138 -15.31 -12.85 5.29
N GLN A 139 -14.47 -13.26 6.23
CA GLN A 139 -13.17 -12.64 6.49
C GLN A 139 -12.06 -13.58 6.05
N LEU A 140 -11.11 -13.05 5.29
CA LEU A 140 -9.87 -13.72 4.94
C LEU A 140 -8.73 -13.09 5.75
N THR A 141 -8.08 -13.88 6.59
CA THR A 141 -6.92 -13.45 7.39
C THR A 141 -5.64 -13.98 6.75
N ALA A 142 -4.67 -13.10 6.54
CA ALA A 142 -3.32 -13.47 6.13
C ALA A 142 -2.29 -12.94 7.14
N SER A 143 -1.29 -13.75 7.49
CA SER A 143 -0.27 -13.41 8.48
C SER A 143 1.13 -13.77 8.00
N ALA A 144 2.08 -12.84 8.15
CA ALA A 144 3.50 -13.06 7.87
C ALA A 144 4.35 -12.03 8.62
N GLY A 145 5.58 -12.39 9.01
CA GLY A 145 6.53 -11.45 9.62
C GLY A 145 6.02 -10.75 10.88
N GLY A 146 5.17 -11.41 11.68
CA GLY A 146 4.52 -10.83 12.86
C GLY A 146 3.39 -9.84 12.56
N GLN A 147 3.08 -9.60 11.28
CA GLN A 147 1.97 -8.76 10.85
C GLN A 147 0.75 -9.61 10.50
N ARG A 148 -0.44 -9.01 10.65
CA ARG A 148 -1.73 -9.63 10.32
C ARG A 148 -2.54 -8.67 9.45
N LYS A 149 -3.10 -9.19 8.34
CA LYS A 149 -4.01 -8.47 7.45
C LYS A 149 -5.34 -9.21 7.40
N VAL A 150 -6.43 -8.47 7.54
CA VAL A 150 -7.80 -9.01 7.46
C VAL A 150 -8.48 -8.36 6.27
N LEU A 151 -9.00 -9.18 5.36
CA LEU A 151 -9.75 -8.74 4.20
C LEU A 151 -11.21 -9.13 4.37
N LYS A 152 -12.11 -8.20 4.11
CA LYS A 152 -13.54 -8.51 3.99
C LYS A 152 -13.81 -9.02 2.58
N VAL A 153 -14.43 -10.18 2.47
CA VAL A 153 -14.81 -10.80 1.20
C VAL A 153 -16.32 -10.73 1.09
N ARG A 154 -16.80 -10.21 -0.04
CA ARG A 154 -18.22 -10.17 -0.39
C ARG A 154 -18.42 -10.87 -1.72
N ALA A 155 -19.38 -11.77 -1.79
CA ALA A 155 -19.70 -12.50 -2.99
C ALA A 155 -21.20 -12.47 -3.28
N THR A 156 -21.56 -12.19 -4.53
CA THR A 156 -22.93 -12.22 -5.03
C THR A 156 -22.98 -13.08 -6.29
N ARG A 157 -24.03 -13.87 -6.43
CA ARG A 157 -24.25 -14.74 -7.59
C ARG A 157 -25.34 -14.14 -8.48
N THR A 158 -25.04 -13.95 -9.76
CA THR A 158 -26.02 -13.64 -10.82
C THR A 158 -26.42 -14.94 -11.53
N ASP A 159 -27.27 -14.85 -12.55
CA ASP A 159 -27.67 -16.02 -13.34
C ASP A 159 -26.48 -16.69 -14.05
N ASP A 160 -25.45 -15.92 -14.40
CA ASP A 160 -24.34 -16.32 -15.26
C ASP A 160 -22.94 -16.16 -14.63
N ALA A 161 -22.82 -15.49 -13.48
CA ALA A 161 -21.53 -15.15 -12.90
C ALA A 161 -21.51 -15.15 -11.36
N MET A 162 -20.29 -15.29 -10.83
CA MET A 162 -19.96 -14.99 -9.45
C MET A 162 -19.17 -13.67 -9.41
N GLU A 163 -19.73 -12.68 -8.72
CA GLU A 163 -19.07 -11.40 -8.46
C GLU A 163 -18.46 -11.40 -7.08
N VAL A 164 -17.17 -11.04 -6.98
CA VAL A 164 -16.45 -11.03 -5.70
C VAL A 164 -15.71 -9.72 -5.51
N ALA A 165 -15.75 -9.21 -4.28
CA ALA A 165 -14.95 -8.09 -3.82
C ALA A 165 -14.15 -8.45 -2.57
N PHE A 166 -12.84 -8.24 -2.63
CA PHE A 166 -11.91 -8.28 -1.50
C PHE A 166 -11.57 -6.86 -1.08
N VAL A 167 -11.78 -6.52 0.20
CA VAL A 167 -11.54 -5.19 0.76
C VAL A 167 -10.50 -5.30 1.88
N GLN A 168 -9.39 -4.56 1.75
CA GLN A 168 -8.22 -4.61 2.64
C GLN A 168 -8.34 -3.73 3.89
#